data_AF-W1XD19-F1
#
_entry.id   AF-W1XD19-F1
#
_cell.length_a   1.000
_cell.length_b   1.000
_cell.length_c   1.000
_cell.angle_alpha   90.00
_cell.angle_beta   90.00
_cell.angle_gamma   90.00
#
_symmetry.space_group_name_H-M   'P 1'
#
loop_
_entity.id
_entity.type
_entity.pdbx_description
1 polymer ?
#
loop_
_entity_poly.entity_id
_entity_poly.type
_entity_poly.pdbx_seq_one_letter_code
_entity_poly.pdbx_strand_id
1 'polypeptide(L)' 'IEAGKVLRLGDMARSDNVIFSATGITKGDLLEGISRKGNIAPPETLLIRGKSRTIRRIQSIHYLDRKDPEMQVHIL' A
#
# COMPACT_ATOMS: atom_id res chain seq x y z
N ILE A 1 25.16 -7.51 -11.79
CA ILE A 1 25.25 -6.71 -10.54
C ILE A 1 26.38 -7.32 -9.74
N GLU A 2 27.34 -6.53 -9.27
CA GLU A 2 28.47 -7.01 -8.47
C GLU A 2 28.14 -6.87 -6.98
N ALA A 3 28.37 -7.92 -6.19
CA ALA A 3 28.09 -7.90 -4.75
C ALA A 3 28.99 -6.87 -4.04
N GLY A 4 28.43 -6.14 -3.07
CA GLY A 4 29.16 -5.09 -2.33
C GLY A 4 29.20 -3.72 -3.03
N LYS A 5 28.72 -3.61 -4.26
CA LYS A 5 28.63 -2.32 -4.95
C LYS A 5 27.51 -1.45 -4.36
N VAL A 6 27.85 -0.22 -3.98
CA VAL A 6 26.85 0.79 -3.57
C VAL A 6 26.07 1.27 -4.80
N LEU A 7 24.74 1.20 -4.73
CA LEU A 7 23.84 1.68 -5.76
C LEU A 7 23.14 2.97 -5.29
N ARG A 8 23.18 4.01 -6.12
CA ARG A 8 22.39 5.23 -5.88
C ARG A 8 20.94 5.00 -6.29
N LEU A 9 20.03 5.89 -5.86
CA LEU A 9 18.61 5.81 -6.26
C LEU A 9 18.45 5.72 -7.78
N GLY A 10 19.19 6.56 -8.52
CA GLY A 10 19.18 6.54 -9.98
C GLY A 10 19.71 5.24 -10.60
N ASP A 11 20.48 4.43 -9.87
CA ASP A 11 20.90 3.11 -10.35
C ASP A 11 19.79 2.06 -10.19
N MET A 12 18.96 2.21 -9.15
CA MET A 12 17.85 1.31 -8.79
C MET A 12 16.54 1.65 -9.51
N ALA A 13 16.19 2.94 -9.59
CA ALA A 13 14.98 3.47 -10.21
C ALA A 13 15.37 4.61 -11.17
N ARG A 14 15.69 4.23 -12.42
CA ARG A 14 16.34 5.10 -13.42
C ARG A 14 15.45 6.15 -14.08
N SER A 15 14.13 6.09 -13.92
CA SER A 15 13.22 6.98 -14.64
C SER A 15 12.01 7.37 -13.81
N ASP A 16 11.38 8.48 -14.18
CA ASP A 16 10.10 8.90 -13.61
C ASP A 16 8.92 8.06 -14.13
N ASN A 17 9.12 7.17 -15.10
CA ASN A 17 8.07 6.23 -15.54
C ASN A 17 7.93 5.05 -14.56
N VAL A 18 7.69 5.38 -13.30
CA VAL A 18 7.53 4.47 -12.17
C VAL A 18 6.22 4.75 -11.45
N ILE A 19 5.65 3.69 -10.88
CA ILE A 19 4.50 3.75 -10.00
C ILE A 19 4.90 3.06 -8.69
N PHE A 20 4.68 3.74 -7.58
CA PHE A 20 4.82 3.20 -6.24
C PHE A 20 3.44 3.08 -5.61
N SER A 21 3.16 1.95 -4.97
CA SER A 21 1.93 1.73 -4.21
C SER A 21 2.27 1.04 -2.90
N ALA A 22 1.75 1.55 -1.79
CA ALA A 22 1.88 0.94 -0.47
C ALA A 22 0.54 0.97 0.25
N THR A 23 0.17 -0.12 0.91
CA THR A 23 -1.07 -0.25 1.71
C THR A 23 -0.70 -0.57 3.15
N GLY A 24 -1.29 0.15 4.10
CA GLY A 24 -1.05 -0.10 5.53
C GLY A 24 -1.65 -1.43 5.97
N ILE A 25 -0.83 -2.28 6.60
CA ILE A 25 -1.30 -3.51 7.27
C ILE A 25 -1.55 -3.19 8.75
N THR A 26 -0.53 -2.72 9.46
CA THR A 26 -0.64 -2.16 10.81
C THR A 26 -0.57 -0.63 10.75
N LYS A 27 -1.04 0.05 11.80
CA LYS A 27 -0.87 1.49 11.92
C LYS A 27 0.62 1.84 11.87
N GLY A 28 0.98 2.78 11.00
CA GLY A 28 2.30 3.39 10.94
C GLY A 28 2.21 4.88 10.72
N ASP A 29 3.35 5.56 10.70
CA ASP A 29 3.39 7.02 10.57
C ASP A 29 2.88 7.53 9.22
N LEU A 30 3.05 6.71 8.16
CA LEU A 30 2.69 7.10 6.81
C LEU A 30 1.26 6.71 6.43
N LEU A 31 0.80 5.53 6.87
CA LEU A 31 -0.47 4.93 6.45
C LEU A 31 -1.20 4.31 7.63
N GLU A 32 -2.52 4.50 7.64
CA GLU A 32 -3.40 3.74 8.53
C GLU A 32 -3.43 2.25 8.12
N GLY A 33 -3.36 1.39 9.13
CA GLY A 33 -3.45 -0.06 8.94
C GLY A 33 -4.88 -0.53 8.68
N ILE A 34 -5.01 -1.74 8.17
CA ILE A 34 -6.32 -2.41 8.12
C ILE A 34 -6.77 -2.74 9.54
N SER A 35 -8.03 -2.40 9.85
CA SER A 35 -8.67 -2.77 11.10
C SER A 35 -10.14 -3.04 10.87
N ARG A 36 -10.68 -4.08 11.48
CA ARG A 36 -12.10 -4.39 11.43
C ARG A 36 -12.89 -3.37 12.27
N LYS A 37 -13.90 -2.79 11.63
CA LYS A 37 -14.87 -1.88 12.22
C LYS A 37 -16.26 -2.41 11.92
N GLY A 38 -16.75 -3.32 12.75
CA GLY A 38 -17.99 -4.05 12.52
C GLY A 38 -17.90 -4.92 11.26
N ASN A 39 -18.70 -4.60 10.24
CA ASN A 39 -18.72 -5.30 8.96
C ASN A 39 -17.80 -4.68 7.89
N ILE A 40 -17.01 -3.67 8.21
CA ILE A 40 -16.07 -3.08 7.27
C ILE A 40 -14.62 -3.20 7.74
N ALA A 41 -13.68 -3.25 6.80
CA ALA A 41 -12.26 -3.17 7.07
C ALA A 41 -11.62 -2.16 6.11
N PRO A 42 -11.48 -0.88 6.51
CA PRO A 42 -10.92 0.14 5.65
C PRO A 42 -9.38 0.23 5.77
N PRO A 43 -8.62 -0.04 4.69
CA PRO A 43 -7.19 0.25 4.63
C PRO A 43 -6.94 1.64 4.05
N GLU A 44 -5.72 2.15 4.25
CA GLU A 44 -5.20 3.29 3.50
C GLU A 44 -4.09 2.85 2.54
N THR A 45 -4.15 3.34 1.30
CA THR A 45 -3.14 3.11 0.27
C THR A 45 -2.56 4.45 -0.22
N LEU A 46 -1.24 4.53 -0.32
CA LEU A 46 -0.53 5.63 -0.99
C LEU A 46 -0.11 5.19 -2.38
N LEU A 47 -0.56 5.89 -3.41
CA LEU A 47 -0.18 5.69 -4.80
C LEU A 47 0.58 6.92 -5.32
N ILE A 48 1.78 6.71 -5.84
CA ILE A 48 2.63 7.76 -6.42
C ILE A 48 2.98 7.39 -7.85
N ARG A 49 2.82 8.34 -8.77
CA ARG A 49 3.29 8.19 -10.15
C ARG A 49 4.34 9.25 -10.46
N GLY A 50 5.57 8.83 -10.76
CA GLY A 50 6.69 9.75 -11.02
C GLY A 50 6.40 10.68 -12.19
N LYS A 51 5.96 10.12 -13.32
CA LYS A 51 5.80 10.85 -14.59
C LYS A 51 4.79 11.99 -14.52
N SER A 52 3.70 11.82 -13.76
CA SER A 52 2.71 12.89 -13.56
C SER A 52 2.88 13.63 -12.24
N ARG A 53 3.88 13.26 -11.44
CA ARG A 53 4.09 13.75 -10.06
C ARG A 53 2.81 13.73 -9.21
N THR A 54 1.94 12.75 -9.49
CA THR A 54 0.65 12.65 -8.81
C THR A 54 0.80 11.76 -7.59
N ILE A 55 0.30 12.25 -6.46
CA ILE A 55 0.21 11.51 -5.20
C ILE A 55 -1.28 11.35 -4.88
N ARG A 56 -1.70 10.12 -4.59
CA ARG A 56 -3.05 9.81 -4.14
C ARG A 56 -2.98 9.06 -2.82
N ARG A 57 -3.63 9.59 -1.79
CA ARG A 57 -4.05 8.81 -0.63
C ARG A 57 -5.44 8.27 -0.92
N ILE A 58 -5.60 6.96 -0.84
CA ILE A 58 -6.82 6.24 -1.17
C ILE A 58 -7.29 5.53 0.09
N GLN A 59 -8.44 5.94 0.60
CA GLN A 59 -9.14 5.25 1.68
C GLN A 59 -10.24 4.41 1.06
N SER A 60 -10.18 3.10 1.26
CA SER A 60 -11.16 2.16 0.71
C SER A 60 -12.06 1.63 1.83
N ILE A 61 -13.28 1.21 1.49
CA ILE A 61 -14.18 0.50 2.39
C ILE A 61 -14.38 -0.91 1.83
N HIS A 62 -13.92 -1.93 2.54
CA HIS A 62 -14.21 -3.32 2.20
C HIS A 62 -15.29 -3.86 3.14
N TYR A 63 -16.42 -4.27 2.56
CA TYR A 63 -17.49 -4.98 3.27
C TYR A 63 -17.10 -6.46 3.44
N LEU A 64 -17.07 -6.94 4.69
CA LEU A 64 -16.57 -8.26 5.05
C LEU A 64 -17.59 -9.37 4.79
N ASP A 65 -18.88 -9.12 5.00
CA ASP A 65 -20.00 -10.01 4.67
C ASP A 65 -20.05 -10.43 3.19
N ARG A 66 -19.39 -9.69 2.30
CA ARG A 66 -19.27 -10.00 0.87
C ARG A 66 -17.96 -10.70 0.50
N LYS A 67 -17.16 -11.10 1.48
CA LYS A 67 -15.91 -11.85 1.29
C LYS A 67 -16.08 -13.30 1.71
N ASP A 68 -15.12 -14.13 1.30
CA ASP A 68 -15.04 -15.52 1.71
C ASP A 68 -15.21 -15.65 3.24
N PRO A 69 -16.15 -16.48 3.73
CA PRO A 69 -16.38 -16.68 5.15
C PRO A 69 -15.11 -17.02 5.94
N GLU A 70 -14.17 -17.78 5.37
CA GLU A 70 -12.91 -18.13 6.04
C GLU A 70 -12.00 -16.89 6.20
N MET A 71 -12.06 -15.95 5.27
CA MET A 71 -11.31 -14.68 5.39
C MET A 71 -11.90 -13.75 6.45
N GLN A 72 -13.22 -13.79 6.66
CA GLN A 72 -13.90 -12.92 7.64
C GLN A 72 -13.43 -13.15 9.08
N VAL A 73 -12.95 -14.36 9.39
CA VAL A 73 -12.51 -14.76 10.73
C VAL A 73 -11.10 -14.26 11.05
N HIS A 74 -10.28 -13.97 10.04
CA HIS A 74 -8.86 -13.66 10.19
C HIS A 74 -8.54 -12.16 10.09
N ILE A 75 -9.49 -11.35 9.60
CA ILE A 75 -9.33 -9.90 9.54
C ILE A 75 -9.64 -9.31 10.92
N LEU A 76 -8.58 -8.95 11.64
CA LEU A 76 -8.58 -8.31 12.96
C LEU A 76 -9.18 -6.90 12.92
#